data_AF-A0A7S1D5S7-F1
#
_entry.id   AF-A0A7S1D5S7-F1
#
_cell.length_a   1.000
_cell.length_b   1.000
_cell.length_c   1.000
_cell.angle_alpha   90.00
_cell.angle_beta   90.00
_cell.angle_gamma   90.00
#
_symmetry.space_group_name_H-M   'P 1'
#
loop_
_entity.id
_entity.type
_entity.pdbx_description
1 polymer ?
#
loop_
_entity_poly.entity_id
_entity_poly.type
_entity_poly.pdbx_seq_one_letter_code
_entity_poly.pdbx_strand_id
1 'polypeptide(L)'
;MKQSRRAQDCTCTWLACILLMVVSAALCHGQFLRKEEQTTVMSRPKFPSIDDAIEMAQLSALVYTLWKKDDCESAESMIPSPYKCLLYKHDRKSLGTQVLVVESPTKVVVSFAGTDDVRTSLDDGDILLKPFGPLDKHRDSKFLSKGGRVHKGFDDALFRTQFYTVI
;
A
#
# COMPACT_ATOMS: atom_id res chain seq x y z
N MET A 1 16.50 4.06 -89.78
CA MET A 1 16.40 3.01 -88.74
C MET A 1 17.36 3.36 -87.62
N LYS A 2 16.83 3.74 -86.44
CA LYS A 2 17.60 4.32 -85.33
C LYS A 2 18.05 3.23 -84.33
N GLN A 3 19.30 3.36 -83.94
CA GLN A 3 20.07 2.60 -82.96
C GLN A 3 19.59 2.77 -81.50
N SER A 4 20.01 1.80 -80.65
CA SER A 4 20.78 2.00 -79.41
C SER A 4 20.13 1.89 -78.00
N ARG A 5 20.72 0.97 -77.20
CA ARG A 5 21.03 0.97 -75.74
C ARG A 5 19.85 0.74 -74.77
N ARG A 6 20.00 0.15 -73.58
CA ARG A 6 21.10 -0.44 -72.78
C ARG A 6 20.43 -1.27 -71.67
N ALA A 7 21.10 -2.34 -71.25
CA ALA A 7 20.87 -2.98 -69.95
C ALA A 7 21.35 -2.05 -68.83
N GLN A 8 20.63 -1.98 -67.70
CA GLN A 8 21.21 -1.78 -66.36
C GLN A 8 20.12 -1.82 -65.26
N ASP A 9 20.52 -2.42 -64.13
CA ASP A 9 20.00 -2.19 -62.77
C ASP A 9 18.72 -2.92 -62.33
N CYS A 10 18.88 -4.17 -61.87
CA CYS A 10 17.86 -4.84 -61.04
C CYS A 10 18.40 -5.64 -59.84
N THR A 11 19.70 -5.57 -59.51
CA THR A 11 20.29 -6.42 -58.45
C THR A 11 20.63 -5.69 -57.15
N CYS A 12 20.61 -4.35 -57.10
CA CYS A 12 20.99 -3.59 -55.89
C CYS A 12 19.88 -3.42 -54.83
N THR A 13 18.61 -3.62 -55.17
CA THR A 13 17.49 -3.32 -54.24
C THR A 13 17.23 -4.43 -53.22
N TRP A 14 17.58 -5.68 -53.53
CA TRP A 14 17.26 -6.82 -52.65
C TRP A 14 18.22 -6.94 -51.45
N LEU A 15 19.51 -6.64 -51.64
CA LEU A 15 20.50 -6.72 -50.55
C LEU A 15 20.29 -5.63 -49.49
N ALA A 16 19.83 -4.44 -49.90
CA ALA A 16 19.54 -3.35 -48.96
C ALA A 16 18.36 -3.68 -48.02
N CYS A 17 17.32 -4.36 -48.50
CA CYS A 17 16.18 -4.76 -47.67
C CYS A 17 16.53 -5.83 -46.64
N ILE A 18 17.38 -6.81 -47.00
CA ILE A 18 17.79 -7.87 -46.06
C ILE A 18 18.67 -7.28 -44.94
N LEU A 19 19.59 -6.35 -45.28
CA LEU A 19 20.44 -5.71 -44.28
C LEU A 19 19.62 -4.89 -43.26
N LEU A 20 18.59 -4.18 -43.73
CA LEU A 20 17.69 -3.40 -42.88
C LEU A 20 16.88 -4.28 -41.91
N MET A 21 16.41 -5.45 -42.35
CA MET A 21 15.67 -6.36 -41.46
C MET A 21 16.57 -6.99 -40.38
N VAL A 22 17.82 -7.33 -40.72
CA VAL A 22 18.77 -7.90 -39.75
C VAL A 22 19.20 -6.86 -38.71
N VAL A 23 19.40 -5.60 -39.11
CA VAL A 23 19.73 -4.51 -38.18
C VAL A 23 18.55 -4.18 -37.25
N SER A 24 17.31 -4.18 -37.74
CA SER A 24 16.12 -4.03 -36.87
C SER A 24 15.94 -5.20 -35.90
N ALA A 25 16.20 -6.44 -36.32
CA ALA A 25 16.11 -7.60 -35.43
C ALA A 25 17.19 -7.59 -34.33
N ALA A 26 18.41 -7.12 -34.65
CA ALA A 26 19.50 -6.96 -33.70
C ALA A 26 19.25 -5.81 -32.70
N LEU A 27 18.68 -4.70 -33.16
CA LEU A 27 18.29 -3.58 -32.28
C LEU A 27 17.12 -3.93 -31.36
N CYS A 28 16.16 -4.75 -31.82
CA CYS A 28 15.07 -5.25 -30.96
C CYS A 28 15.52 -6.28 -29.91
N HIS A 29 16.60 -7.04 -30.15
CA HIS A 29 17.13 -7.98 -29.17
C HIS A 29 18.05 -7.32 -28.12
N GLY A 30 18.65 -6.17 -28.43
CA GLY A 30 19.63 -5.51 -27.55
C GLY A 30 19.06 -4.74 -26.35
N GLN A 31 17.74 -4.50 -26.29
CA GLN A 31 17.13 -3.64 -25.27
C GLN A 31 16.27 -4.38 -24.23
N PHE A 32 16.16 -5.73 -24.29
CA PHE A 32 15.21 -6.48 -23.46
C PHE A 32 15.81 -7.26 -22.28
N LEU A 33 17.10 -7.08 -21.94
CA LEU A 33 17.70 -7.72 -20.77
C LEU A 33 18.56 -6.76 -19.95
N ARG A 34 17.98 -5.63 -19.52
CA ARG A 34 18.41 -4.98 -18.28
C ARG A 34 17.37 -5.29 -17.22
N LYS A 35 17.45 -6.52 -16.70
CA LYS A 35 16.74 -6.90 -15.48
C LYS A 35 17.46 -6.15 -14.36
N GLU A 36 16.92 -5.01 -13.95
CA GLU A 36 17.32 -4.41 -12.67
C GLU A 36 17.08 -5.45 -11.60
N GLU A 37 18.16 -6.08 -11.15
CA GLU A 37 18.18 -6.85 -9.93
C GLU A 37 18.03 -5.84 -8.79
N GLN A 38 16.78 -5.43 -8.53
CA GLN A 38 16.41 -4.88 -7.25
C GLN A 38 16.63 -5.99 -6.23
N THR A 39 17.84 -6.10 -5.72
CA THR A 39 18.09 -6.66 -4.39
C THR A 39 17.39 -5.74 -3.40
N THR A 40 16.07 -5.92 -3.25
CA THR A 40 15.39 -5.65 -2.00
C THR A 40 16.09 -6.54 -0.97
N VAL A 41 17.09 -5.98 -0.31
CA VAL A 41 17.56 -6.50 0.97
C VAL A 41 16.35 -6.44 1.87
N MET A 42 15.56 -7.52 1.90
CA MET A 42 14.62 -7.76 2.96
C MET A 42 15.47 -7.89 4.21
N SER A 43 15.73 -6.75 4.87
CA SER A 43 16.24 -6.74 6.23
C SER A 43 15.37 -7.70 7.00
N ARG A 44 15.96 -8.77 7.53
CA ARG A 44 15.22 -9.77 8.31
C ARG A 44 14.32 -9.00 9.28
N PRO A 45 13.02 -9.32 9.37
CA PRO A 45 12.14 -8.63 10.29
C PRO A 45 12.76 -8.72 11.68
N LYS A 46 13.26 -7.58 12.16
CA LYS A 46 13.83 -7.50 13.51
C LYS A 46 12.62 -7.55 14.42
N PHE A 47 12.50 -8.65 15.17
CA PHE A 47 11.47 -8.73 16.19
C PHE A 47 11.62 -7.53 17.14
N PRO A 48 10.50 -6.90 17.55
CA PRO A 48 10.53 -5.83 18.53
C PRO A 48 11.17 -6.34 19.83
N SER A 49 11.78 -5.43 20.59
CA SER A 49 12.21 -5.78 21.95
C SER A 49 10.99 -6.08 22.83
N ILE A 50 11.21 -6.73 23.96
CA ILE A 50 10.13 -6.96 24.95
C ILE A 50 9.55 -5.63 25.41
N ASP A 51 10.40 -4.62 25.62
CA ASP A 51 9.97 -3.29 26.05
C ASP A 51 9.10 -2.61 24.99
N ASP A 52 9.50 -2.68 23.70
CA ASP A 52 8.68 -2.17 22.59
C ASP A 52 7.32 -2.90 22.54
N ALA A 53 7.30 -4.22 22.73
CA ALA A 53 6.08 -5.00 22.70
C ALA A 53 5.14 -4.64 23.87
N ILE A 54 5.67 -4.45 25.07
CA ILE A 54 4.91 -4.01 26.25
C ILE A 54 4.34 -2.61 26.01
N GLU A 55 5.15 -1.69 25.50
CA GLU A 55 4.73 -0.32 25.20
C GLU A 55 3.62 -0.29 24.14
N MET A 56 3.75 -1.06 23.05
CA MET A 56 2.71 -1.17 22.03
C MET A 56 1.42 -1.81 22.60
N ALA A 57 1.54 -2.77 23.52
CA ALA A 57 0.40 -3.37 24.19
C ALA A 57 -0.31 -2.37 25.11
N GLN A 58 0.43 -1.55 25.86
CA GLN A 58 -0.12 -0.48 26.70
C GLN A 58 -0.86 0.57 25.86
N LEU A 59 -0.25 1.05 24.77
CA LEU A 59 -0.90 2.00 23.87
C LEU A 59 -2.14 1.41 23.19
N SER A 60 -2.13 0.11 22.89
CA SER A 60 -3.31 -0.59 22.35
C SER A 60 -4.41 -0.75 23.39
N ALA A 61 -4.08 -1.06 24.63
CA ALA A 61 -5.04 -1.12 25.73
C ALA A 61 -5.64 0.25 26.05
N LEU A 62 -4.85 1.32 25.91
CA LEU A 62 -5.29 2.70 26.16
C LEU A 62 -6.51 3.06 25.31
N VAL A 63 -6.57 2.65 24.04
CA VAL A 63 -7.71 2.93 23.14
C VAL A 63 -9.04 2.51 23.77
N TYR A 64 -9.08 1.34 24.40
CA TYR A 64 -10.29 0.83 25.07
C TYR A 64 -10.68 1.64 26.31
N THR A 65 -9.73 2.27 27.00
CA THR A 65 -10.04 3.11 28.16
C THR A 65 -10.62 4.47 27.76
N LEU A 66 -10.32 4.92 26.54
CA LEU A 66 -10.79 6.18 25.97
C LEU A 66 -12.21 6.10 25.43
N TRP A 67 -12.91 4.97 25.55
CA TRP A 67 -14.22 4.75 24.91
C TRP A 67 -15.27 5.85 25.19
N LYS A 68 -15.21 6.49 26.36
CA LYS A 68 -16.06 7.62 26.80
C LYS A 68 -15.61 9.00 26.30
N LYS A 69 -14.42 9.11 25.73
CA LYS A 69 -13.86 10.33 25.18
C LYS A 69 -14.31 10.50 23.74
N ASP A 70 -14.26 11.73 23.25
CA ASP A 70 -14.71 12.07 21.90
C ASP A 70 -13.57 12.60 21.02
N ASP A 71 -12.48 13.10 21.63
CA ASP A 71 -11.34 13.73 20.95
C ASP A 71 -10.05 13.67 21.79
N CYS A 72 -8.96 14.23 21.26
CA CYS A 72 -7.68 14.33 21.96
C CYS A 72 -7.75 15.23 23.20
N GLU A 73 -8.49 16.34 23.16
CA GLU A 73 -8.56 17.28 24.29
C GLU A 73 -9.12 16.61 25.54
N SER A 74 -10.20 15.84 25.36
CA SER A 74 -10.83 15.06 26.42
C SER A 74 -10.03 13.83 26.85
N ALA A 75 -9.15 13.32 25.97
CA ALA A 75 -8.30 12.14 26.20
C ALA A 75 -6.91 12.48 26.78
N GLU A 76 -6.42 13.71 26.65
CA GLU A 76 -5.02 14.10 26.91
C GLU A 76 -4.53 13.69 28.31
N SER A 77 -5.39 13.84 29.33
CA SER A 77 -5.05 13.46 30.73
C SER A 77 -4.82 11.96 30.94
N MET A 78 -5.23 11.13 29.99
CA MET A 78 -5.04 9.68 30.00
C MET A 78 -3.88 9.23 29.10
N ILE A 79 -3.33 10.12 28.27
CA ILE A 79 -2.20 9.80 27.39
C ILE A 79 -0.91 9.79 28.23
N PRO A 80 -0.16 8.68 28.25
CA PRO A 80 1.06 8.60 29.04
C PRO A 80 2.18 9.44 28.41
N SER A 81 2.97 10.14 29.23
CA SER A 81 4.24 10.72 28.79
C SER A 81 5.18 9.63 28.26
N PRO A 82 5.99 9.86 27.22
CA PRO A 82 6.24 11.13 26.51
C PRO A 82 5.31 11.38 25.31
N TYR A 83 4.17 10.69 25.24
CA TYR A 83 3.29 10.77 24.09
C TYR A 83 2.37 11.99 24.14
N LYS A 84 2.10 12.55 22.96
CA LYS A 84 1.11 13.59 22.71
C LYS A 84 0.02 13.05 21.79
N CYS A 85 -1.25 13.35 22.08
CA CYS A 85 -2.34 12.99 21.19
C CYS A 85 -2.31 13.84 19.91
N LEU A 86 -2.25 13.19 18.74
CA LEU A 86 -2.41 13.84 17.44
C LEU A 86 -3.84 13.68 16.92
N LEU A 87 -4.42 12.50 17.10
CA LEU A 87 -5.78 12.19 16.68
C LEU A 87 -6.37 11.15 17.62
N TYR A 88 -7.59 11.40 18.08
CA TYR A 88 -8.44 10.36 18.64
C TYR A 88 -9.82 10.50 18.01
N LYS A 89 -10.35 9.38 17.52
CA LYS A 89 -11.70 9.32 16.94
C LYS A 89 -12.35 7.98 17.29
N HIS A 90 -13.63 8.04 17.64
CA HIS A 90 -14.46 6.88 17.95
C HIS A 90 -15.75 6.95 17.13
N ASP A 91 -15.91 6.05 16.15
CA ASP A 91 -17.16 5.91 15.41
C ASP A 91 -18.17 5.06 16.17
N ARG A 92 -18.92 5.69 17.07
CA ARG A 92 -19.98 5.02 17.86
C ARG A 92 -21.24 4.69 17.04
N LYS A 93 -21.40 5.22 15.82
CA LYS A 93 -22.65 5.16 15.07
C LYS A 93 -22.67 4.09 13.98
N SER A 94 -21.49 3.67 13.50
CA SER A 94 -21.40 2.64 12.46
C SER A 94 -20.76 1.35 12.99
N LEU A 95 -19.44 1.21 12.90
CA LEU A 95 -18.69 -0.02 13.11
C LEU A 95 -18.04 -0.10 14.50
N GLY A 96 -18.20 0.92 15.35
CA GLY A 96 -17.55 0.97 16.66
C GLY A 96 -16.03 1.17 16.61
N THR A 97 -15.48 1.48 15.42
CA THR A 97 -14.03 1.62 15.22
C THR A 97 -13.49 2.78 16.05
N GLN A 98 -12.43 2.50 16.80
CA GLN A 98 -11.69 3.50 17.58
C GLN A 98 -10.26 3.54 17.07
N VAL A 99 -9.75 4.75 16.86
CA VAL A 99 -8.36 4.98 16.45
C VAL A 99 -7.74 6.05 17.34
N LEU A 100 -6.51 5.77 17.78
CA LEU A 100 -5.65 6.67 18.52
C LEU A 100 -4.33 6.83 17.75
N VAL A 101 -3.96 8.06 17.44
CA VAL A 101 -2.67 8.43 16.89
C VAL A 101 -1.97 9.30 17.91
N VAL A 102 -0.82 8.82 18.38
CA VAL A 102 0.02 9.53 19.34
C VAL A 102 1.43 9.69 18.80
N GLU A 103 2.10 10.75 19.22
CA GLU A 103 3.46 11.06 18.82
C GLU A 103 4.36 11.20 20.03
N SER A 104 5.57 10.68 19.92
CA SER A 104 6.69 10.92 20.81
C SER A 104 7.86 11.48 19.97
N PRO A 105 8.94 11.98 20.59
CA PRO A 105 10.07 12.53 19.84
C PRO A 105 10.73 11.57 18.82
N THR A 106 10.53 10.25 18.96
CA THR A 106 11.20 9.24 18.13
C THR A 106 10.25 8.42 17.26
N LYS A 107 8.93 8.53 17.45
CA LYS A 107 7.94 7.69 16.75
C LYS A 107 6.53 8.26 16.81
N VAL A 108 5.77 7.96 15.76
CA VAL A 108 4.31 8.09 15.69
C VAL A 108 3.72 6.69 15.79
N VAL A 109 2.76 6.51 16.69
CA VAL A 109 2.07 5.24 16.91
C VAL A 109 0.61 5.42 16.51
N VAL A 110 0.14 4.50 15.66
CA VAL A 110 -1.28 4.40 15.27
C VAL A 110 -1.81 3.12 15.88
N SER A 111 -2.81 3.25 16.75
CA SER A 111 -3.45 2.12 17.41
C SER A 111 -4.95 2.10 17.10
N PHE A 112 -5.45 0.91 16.80
CA PHE A 112 -6.86 0.66 16.55
C PHE A 112 -7.40 -0.24 17.65
N ALA A 113 -8.60 0.04 18.15
CA ALA A 113 -9.31 -0.93 18.96
C ALA A 113 -9.75 -2.11 18.07
N GLY A 114 -9.47 -3.32 18.53
CA GLY A 114 -10.16 -4.51 18.05
C GLY A 114 -11.57 -4.62 18.67
N THR A 115 -12.34 -5.61 18.24
CA THR A 115 -13.61 -5.94 18.89
C THR A 115 -13.41 -6.43 20.32
N ASP A 116 -14.24 -5.95 21.24
CA ASP A 116 -14.28 -6.37 22.65
C ASP A 116 -15.11 -7.66 22.85
N ASP A 117 -15.92 -8.03 21.86
CA ASP A 117 -16.65 -9.28 21.83
C ASP A 117 -15.94 -10.30 20.92
N VAL A 118 -15.10 -11.12 21.57
CA VAL A 118 -14.35 -12.20 20.92
C VAL A 118 -15.28 -13.26 20.33
N ARG A 119 -16.51 -13.38 20.84
CA ARG A 119 -17.49 -14.38 20.40
C ARG A 119 -18.14 -13.95 19.09
N THR A 120 -18.56 -12.69 18.98
CA THR A 120 -19.03 -12.13 17.69
C THR A 120 -17.90 -11.97 16.68
N SER A 121 -16.65 -11.74 17.09
CA SER A 121 -15.49 -11.74 16.18
C SER A 121 -15.31 -13.06 15.41
N LEU A 122 -15.62 -14.19 16.06
CA LEU A 122 -15.51 -15.53 15.47
C LEU A 122 -16.77 -15.88 14.65
N ASP A 123 -17.95 -15.43 15.08
CA ASP A 123 -19.22 -15.66 14.39
C ASP A 123 -19.39 -14.74 13.14
N ASP A 124 -18.88 -13.51 13.18
CA ASP A 124 -18.76 -12.57 12.04
C ASP A 124 -17.47 -12.82 11.23
N GLY A 125 -16.87 -14.00 11.39
CA GLY A 125 -15.69 -14.49 10.65
C GLY A 125 -15.96 -14.73 9.17
N ASP A 126 -16.73 -13.86 8.52
CA ASP A 126 -16.89 -13.82 7.08
C ASP A 126 -15.55 -13.36 6.47
N ILE A 127 -14.69 -14.33 6.17
CA ILE A 127 -13.32 -14.18 5.66
C ILE A 127 -13.30 -13.60 4.22
N LEU A 128 -14.29 -12.79 3.85
CA LEU A 128 -14.36 -12.17 2.55
C LEU A 128 -13.19 -11.23 2.39
N LEU A 129 -12.26 -11.66 1.55
CA LEU A 129 -11.14 -10.83 1.13
C LEU A 129 -11.62 -9.87 0.04
N LYS A 130 -11.35 -8.58 0.19
CA LYS A 130 -11.55 -7.58 -0.87
C LYS A 130 -10.25 -6.86 -1.20
N PRO A 131 -10.12 -6.24 -2.39
CA PRO A 131 -8.95 -5.43 -2.72
C PRO A 131 -8.79 -4.33 -1.66
N PHE A 132 -7.58 -4.16 -1.14
CA PHE A 132 -7.28 -3.15 -0.14
C PHE A 132 -7.19 -1.75 -0.77
N GLY A 133 -7.71 -0.74 -0.09
CA GLY A 133 -7.61 0.67 -0.47
C GLY A 133 -8.96 1.33 -0.74
N PRO A 134 -8.97 2.67 -0.92
CA PRO A 134 -10.18 3.40 -1.22
C PRO A 134 -10.86 2.86 -2.49
N LEU A 135 -12.20 2.83 -2.48
CA LEU A 135 -13.00 2.33 -3.59
C LEU A 135 -13.01 3.28 -4.80
N ASP A 136 -12.52 4.49 -4.61
CA ASP A 136 -12.54 5.57 -5.59
C ASP A 136 -11.59 5.26 -6.77
N LYS A 137 -11.86 5.91 -7.92
CA LYS A 137 -11.11 5.73 -9.17
C LYS A 137 -9.62 6.10 -9.08
N HIS A 138 -9.19 6.69 -7.97
CA HIS A 138 -7.79 6.91 -7.61
C HIS A 138 -7.27 5.76 -6.76
N ARG A 139 -7.35 4.53 -7.29
CA ARG A 139 -6.43 3.46 -6.88
C ARG A 139 -5.03 3.85 -7.35
N ASP A 140 -4.45 4.85 -6.71
CA ASP A 140 -3.03 5.09 -6.79
C ASP A 140 -2.38 3.80 -6.35
N SER A 141 -1.73 3.13 -7.31
CA SER A 141 -1.01 1.86 -7.19
C SER A 141 0.10 1.82 -6.13
N LYS A 142 0.15 2.85 -5.26
CA LYS A 142 1.11 3.05 -4.18
C LYS A 142 0.76 2.28 -2.91
N PHE A 143 -0.52 1.93 -2.68
CA PHE A 143 -0.92 1.29 -1.42
C PHE A 143 -0.52 -0.18 -1.31
N LEU A 144 -0.53 -0.93 -2.42
CA LEU A 144 -0.03 -2.30 -2.48
C LEU A 144 0.54 -2.59 -3.87
N SER A 145 1.68 -3.28 -3.94
CA SER A 145 2.11 -3.96 -5.15
C SER A 145 0.94 -4.84 -5.62
N LYS A 146 0.50 -4.61 -6.86
CA LYS A 146 -0.74 -5.11 -7.48
C LYS A 146 -1.30 -6.40 -6.86
N GLY A 147 -2.50 -6.32 -6.25
CA GLY A 147 -3.33 -7.49 -5.96
C GLY A 147 -3.44 -7.89 -4.49
N GLY A 148 -2.92 -7.10 -3.55
CA GLY A 148 -3.13 -7.37 -2.13
C GLY A 148 -4.61 -7.27 -1.74
N ARG A 149 -5.09 -8.30 -1.05
CA ARG A 149 -6.46 -8.39 -0.54
C ARG A 149 -6.41 -8.48 0.97
N VAL A 150 -7.36 -7.85 1.65
CA VAL A 150 -7.49 -7.93 3.11
C VAL A 150 -8.92 -8.28 3.49
N HIS A 151 -9.10 -8.65 4.76
CA HIS A 151 -10.42 -8.89 5.33
C HIS A 151 -11.34 -7.69 5.09
N LYS A 152 -12.56 -7.94 4.60
CA LYS A 152 -13.54 -6.90 4.27
C LYS A 152 -13.80 -5.96 5.45
N GLY A 153 -13.95 -6.51 6.66
CA GLY A 153 -14.16 -5.70 7.86
C GLY A 153 -13.00 -4.74 8.15
N PHE A 154 -11.75 -5.15 7.90
CA PHE A 154 -10.58 -4.30 8.13
C PHE A 154 -10.53 -3.13 7.15
N ASP A 155 -10.78 -3.39 5.88
CA ASP A 155 -10.77 -2.32 4.87
C ASP A 155 -12.01 -1.44 4.94
N ASP A 156 -13.18 -1.99 5.29
CA ASP A 156 -14.37 -1.20 5.62
C ASP A 156 -14.10 -0.26 6.81
N ALA A 157 -13.48 -0.76 7.88
CA ALA A 157 -13.14 0.05 9.06
C ALA A 157 -12.16 1.19 8.77
N LEU A 158 -11.30 1.05 7.75
CA LEU A 158 -10.32 2.07 7.36
C LEU A 158 -10.85 3.08 6.32
N PHE A 159 -11.61 2.63 5.32
CA PHE A 159 -11.93 3.43 4.14
C PHE A 159 -13.43 3.76 3.95
N ARG A 160 -14.36 3.07 4.64
CA ARG A 160 -15.79 3.47 4.60
C ARG A 160 -16.14 4.51 5.64
N THR A 161 -15.42 4.48 6.74
CA THR A 161 -15.47 5.45 7.82
C THR A 161 -14.72 6.72 7.39
N GLN A 162 -15.16 7.89 7.85
CA GLN A 162 -14.48 9.17 7.55
C GLN A 162 -13.14 9.32 8.33
N PHE A 163 -12.43 8.22 8.60
CA PHE A 163 -11.08 8.26 9.15
C PHE A 163 -10.07 8.60 8.04
N TYR A 164 -10.35 8.22 6.79
CA TYR A 164 -9.52 8.56 5.64
C TYR A 164 -10.08 9.79 4.91
N THR A 165 -9.57 10.98 5.25
CA THR A 165 -9.69 12.17 4.39
C THR A 165 -8.31 12.42 3.82
N VAL A 166 -8.19 12.49 2.49
CA VAL A 166 -6.94 12.91 1.85
C VAL A 166 -6.66 14.34 2.32
N ILE A 167 -5.60 14.52 3.10
CA ILE A 167 -5.05 15.84 3.45
C ILE A 167 -4.18 16.31 2.29
#